data_AF-A0A6G3XHM5-F1
#
_entry.id   AF-A0A6G3XHM5-F1
#
_cell.length_a   1.000
_cell.length_b   1.000
_cell.length_c   1.000
_cell.angle_alpha   90.00
_cell.angle_beta   90.00
_cell.angle_gamma   90.00
#
_symmetry.space_group_name_H-M   'P 1'
#
loop_
_entity.id
_entity.type
_entity.pdbx_description
1 polymer ?
#
loop_
_entity_poly.entity_id
_entity_poly.type
_entity_poly.pdbx_seq_one_letter_code
_entity_poly.pdbx_strand_id
1 'polypeptide(L)'
;LAVAVVAALALTGCSAADPSGDGDKASAAKTRTVTTDYGKVKVPAEPKKVVVLNHALAGYLYDLDVPVRATIPEDAESKGEFSPNWAKEA
;
A
#
# COMPACT_ATOMS: atom_id res chain seq x y z
N LEU A 1 18.58 -31.58 22.06
CA LEU A 1 18.07 -31.64 20.67
C LEU A 1 17.14 -30.48 20.28
N ALA A 2 16.59 -29.70 21.22
CA ALA A 2 15.66 -28.60 20.93
C ALA A 2 16.33 -27.25 20.57
N VAL A 3 17.58 -27.01 20.98
CA VAL A 3 18.25 -25.71 20.77
C VAL A 3 18.75 -25.53 19.33
N ALA A 4 19.06 -26.62 18.62
CA ALA A 4 19.56 -26.57 17.24
C ALA A 4 18.47 -26.21 16.21
N VAL A 5 17.19 -26.49 16.51
CA VAL A 5 16.08 -26.22 15.58
C VAL A 5 15.71 -24.74 15.57
N VAL A 6 15.79 -24.04 16.71
CA VAL A 6 15.41 -22.61 16.81
C VAL A 6 16.37 -21.70 16.04
N ALA A 7 17.66 -22.05 15.98
CA ALA A 7 18.65 -21.28 15.21
C ALA A 7 18.44 -21.40 13.69
N ALA A 8 17.87 -22.51 13.20
CA ALA A 8 17.63 -22.70 11.77
C ALA A 8 16.43 -21.89 11.25
N LEU A 9 15.40 -21.65 12.07
CA LEU A 9 14.25 -20.82 11.67
C LEU A 9 14.55 -19.30 11.68
N ALA A 10 15.60 -18.86 12.37
CA ALA A 10 16.03 -17.47 12.35
C ALA A 10 16.68 -17.05 11.02
N LEU A 11 17.14 -18.02 10.19
CA LEU A 11 17.86 -17.73 8.95
C LEU A 11 16.98 -17.69 7.69
N THR A 12 15.73 -18.18 7.73
CA THR A 12 14.84 -18.18 6.55
C THR A 12 14.01 -16.90 6.42
N GLY A 13 14.21 -15.91 7.30
CA GLY A 13 13.47 -14.64 7.32
C GLY A 13 14.16 -13.45 6.67
N CYS A 14 15.43 -13.57 6.27
CA CYS A 14 16.12 -12.51 5.52
C CYS A 14 16.27 -12.95 4.07
N SER A 15 15.55 -12.27 3.18
CA SER A 15 15.74 -12.33 1.73
C SER A 15 17.23 -12.32 1.41
N ALA A 16 17.69 -13.35 0.67
CA ALA A 16 19.07 -13.46 0.24
C ALA A 16 19.46 -12.21 -0.54
N ALA A 17 20.39 -11.44 0.01
CA ALA A 17 21.16 -10.44 -0.71
C ALA A 17 22.45 -11.12 -1.18
N ASP A 18 22.71 -11.08 -2.49
CA ASP A 18 23.96 -11.57 -3.08
C ASP A 18 25.17 -10.80 -2.51
N PRO A 19 26.26 -11.49 -2.11
CA PRO A 19 27.45 -10.82 -1.61
C PRO A 19 28.41 -10.61 -2.77
N SER A 20 28.22 -9.55 -3.56
CA SER A 20 29.28 -8.85 -4.31
C SER A 20 28.69 -7.71 -5.15
N GLY A 21 28.94 -6.48 -4.71
CA GLY A 21 28.62 -5.27 -5.46
C GLY A 21 28.62 -4.08 -4.52
N ASP A 22 29.45 -3.08 -4.82
CA ASP A 22 29.66 -1.88 -4.02
C ASP A 22 28.37 -1.33 -3.41
N GLY A 23 28.44 -1.04 -2.11
CA GLY A 23 27.36 -0.49 -1.30
C GLY A 23 27.04 0.95 -1.65
N ASP A 24 26.53 1.20 -2.86
CA ASP A 24 25.65 2.32 -3.08
C ASP A 24 24.35 2.01 -2.32
N LYS A 25 24.02 2.84 -1.33
CA LYS A 25 22.69 2.84 -0.71
C LYS A 25 21.67 2.94 -1.85
N ALA A 26 21.08 1.81 -2.24
CA ALA A 26 20.12 1.75 -3.32
C ALA A 26 19.05 2.81 -3.04
N SER A 27 19.06 3.89 -3.83
CA SER A 27 18.07 4.95 -3.70
C SER A 27 16.71 4.28 -3.79
N ALA A 28 15.88 4.44 -2.76
CA ALA A 28 14.55 3.86 -2.73
C ALA A 28 13.83 4.17 -4.06
N ALA A 29 13.28 3.12 -4.69
CA ALA A 29 12.67 3.26 -6.00
C ALA A 29 11.53 4.28 -5.92
N LYS A 30 11.60 5.33 -6.75
CA LYS A 30 10.61 6.43 -6.76
C LYS A 30 9.20 5.97 -7.12
N THR A 31 9.07 4.77 -7.69
CA THR A 31 7.80 4.17 -8.11
C THR A 31 7.80 2.67 -7.87
N ARG A 32 6.62 2.10 -7.62
CA ARG A 32 6.34 0.66 -7.66
C ARG A 32 5.48 0.33 -8.87
N THR A 33 5.69 -0.84 -9.49
CA THR A 33 4.82 -1.31 -10.59
C THR A 33 3.73 -2.21 -10.02
N VAL A 34 2.48 -1.92 -10.35
CA VAL A 34 1.30 -2.71 -9.99
C VAL A 34 0.70 -3.31 -11.25
N THR A 35 0.41 -4.61 -11.24
CA THR A 35 -0.32 -5.27 -12.32
C THR A 35 -1.81 -5.12 -12.08
N THR A 36 -2.56 -4.71 -13.11
CA THR A 36 -4.02 -4.61 -13.13
C THR A 36 -4.57 -5.42 -14.30
N ASP A 37 -5.89 -5.60 -14.37
CA ASP A 37 -6.56 -6.28 -15.50
C ASP A 37 -6.32 -5.57 -16.85
N TYR A 38 -5.99 -4.28 -16.83
CA TYR A 38 -5.69 -3.46 -18.00
C TYR A 38 -4.18 -3.28 -18.25
N GLY A 39 -3.34 -4.06 -17.56
CA GLY A 39 -1.88 -4.04 -17.70
C GLY A 39 -1.17 -3.38 -16.51
N LYS A 40 0.11 -3.03 -16.72
CA LYS A 40 1.01 -2.56 -15.66
C LYS A 40 0.92 -1.03 -15.47
N VAL A 41 0.83 -0.60 -14.22
CA VAL A 41 0.80 0.82 -13.82
C VAL A 41 2.00 1.13 -12.90
N LYS A 42 2.70 2.24 -13.15
CA LYS A 42 3.72 2.76 -12.24
C LYS A 42 3.09 3.73 -11.24
N VAL A 43 3.14 3.38 -9.96
CA VAL A 43 2.59 4.17 -8.85
C VAL A 43 3.75 4.83 -8.10
N PRO A 44 3.69 6.14 -7.79
CA PRO A 44 4.70 6.79 -6.94
C PRO A 44 4.86 6.08 -5.58
N ALA A 45 6.07 6.06 -5.04
CA ALA A 45 6.31 5.52 -3.69
C ALA A 45 5.49 6.28 -2.63
N GLU A 46 5.36 7.60 -2.81
CA GLU A 46 4.61 8.50 -1.93
C GLU A 46 3.57 9.28 -2.76
N PRO A 47 2.36 8.73 -2.99
CA PRO A 47 1.30 9.46 -3.65
C PRO A 47 0.81 10.59 -2.73
N LYS A 48 0.58 11.78 -3.29
CA LYS A 48 0.16 12.97 -2.50
C LYS A 48 -1.34 13.19 -2.49
N LYS A 49 -2.05 12.69 -3.50
CA LYS A 49 -3.49 12.88 -3.71
C LYS A 49 -4.05 11.64 -4.37
N VAL A 50 -4.95 10.94 -3.70
CA VAL A 50 -5.60 9.73 -4.22
C VAL A 50 -7.10 10.00 -4.37
N VAL A 51 -7.67 9.59 -5.50
CA VAL A 51 -9.11 9.66 -5.76
C VAL A 51 -9.63 8.24 -5.84
N VAL A 52 -10.66 7.92 -5.05
CA VAL A 52 -11.20 6.57 -4.94
C VAL A 52 -12.58 6.52 -5.59
N LEU A 53 -12.70 5.81 -6.70
CA LEU A 53 -13.92 5.73 -7.51
C LEU A 53 -14.82 4.53 -7.13
N ASN A 54 -14.52 3.86 -6.03
CA ASN A 54 -15.37 2.82 -5.46
C ASN A 54 -15.57 3.12 -3.98
N HIS A 55 -16.78 3.52 -3.61
CA HIS A 55 -17.15 3.89 -2.24
C HIS A 55 -16.75 2.79 -1.23
N ALA A 56 -17.03 1.52 -1.54
CA ALA A 56 -16.81 0.40 -0.63
C ALA A 56 -15.33 0.16 -0.32
N LEU A 57 -14.41 0.66 -1.16
CA LEU A 57 -12.98 0.54 -0.94
C LEU A 57 -12.40 1.73 -0.17
N ALA A 58 -13.10 2.86 -0.07
CA ALA A 58 -12.56 4.08 0.53
C ALA A 58 -12.12 3.86 1.98
N GLY A 59 -12.89 3.09 2.77
CA GLY A 59 -12.56 2.72 4.15
C GLY A 59 -11.17 2.12 4.30
N TYR A 60 -10.78 1.17 3.44
CA TYR A 60 -9.45 0.55 3.51
C TYR A 60 -8.32 1.55 3.25
N LEU A 61 -8.54 2.55 2.40
CA LEU A 61 -7.53 3.57 2.14
C LEU A 61 -7.40 4.55 3.30
N TYR A 62 -8.47 4.84 4.02
CA TYR A 62 -8.41 5.61 5.27
C TYR A 62 -7.67 4.85 6.37
N ASP A 63 -7.97 3.57 6.57
CA ASP A 63 -7.29 2.71 7.58
C ASP A 63 -5.77 2.56 7.32
N LEU A 64 -5.34 2.75 6.07
CA LEU A 64 -3.95 2.69 5.65
C LEU A 64 -3.27 4.07 5.58
N ASP A 65 -3.91 5.11 6.12
CA ASP A 65 -3.41 6.50 6.12
C ASP A 65 -3.07 7.03 4.71
N VAL A 66 -3.77 6.54 3.68
CA VAL A 66 -3.55 7.01 2.30
C VAL A 66 -4.14 8.42 2.17
N PRO A 67 -3.46 9.37 1.50
CA PRO A 67 -3.98 10.74 1.34
C PRO A 67 -5.10 10.81 0.29
N VAL A 68 -6.28 10.32 0.67
CA VAL A 68 -7.51 10.41 -0.10
C VAL A 68 -7.94 11.87 -0.19
N ARG A 69 -8.08 12.38 -1.41
CA ARG A 69 -8.51 13.75 -1.69
C ARG A 69 -10.00 13.84 -2.03
N ALA A 70 -10.55 12.76 -2.58
CA ALA A 70 -11.94 12.67 -2.97
C ALA A 70 -12.36 11.20 -3.11
N THR A 71 -13.65 10.94 -2.86
CA THR A 71 -14.31 9.67 -3.19
C THR A 71 -15.70 9.95 -3.76
N ILE A 72 -16.42 8.89 -4.10
CA ILE A 72 -17.81 8.94 -4.56
C ILE A 72 -18.75 8.61 -3.38
N PRO A 73 -19.98 9.12 -3.36
CA PRO A 73 -20.94 8.77 -2.32
C PRO A 73 -21.33 7.30 -2.37
N GLU A 74 -21.81 6.78 -1.24
CA GLU A 74 -22.43 5.45 -1.17
C GLU A 74 -23.66 5.35 -2.07
N ASP A 75 -24.50 6.39 -1.98
CA ASP A 75 -25.71 6.57 -2.76
C ASP A 75 -25.49 7.68 -3.79
N ALA A 76 -25.51 7.31 -5.07
CA ALA A 76 -25.29 8.21 -6.19
C ALA A 76 -26.34 9.33 -6.31
N GLU A 77 -27.53 9.14 -5.74
CA GLU A 77 -28.62 10.13 -5.75
C GLU A 77 -28.58 11.06 -4.53
N SER A 78 -27.69 10.82 -3.58
CA SER A 78 -27.52 11.65 -2.38
C SER A 78 -26.71 12.93 -2.66
N LYS A 79 -26.70 13.85 -1.69
CA LYS A 79 -25.98 15.14 -1.80
C LYS A 79 -24.44 15.04 -1.78
N GLY A 80 -23.86 13.84 -1.88
CA GLY A 80 -22.42 13.65 -1.94
C GLY A 80 -21.73 13.72 -0.58
N GLU A 81 -22.43 13.33 0.49
CA GLU A 81 -21.85 13.29 1.84
C GLU A 81 -20.93 12.08 2.02
N PHE A 82 -19.86 12.23 2.81
CA PHE A 82 -19.01 11.09 3.18
C PHE A 82 -19.78 10.14 4.11
N SER A 83 -19.48 8.84 4.01
CA SER A 83 -20.09 7.86 4.90
C SER A 83 -19.80 8.22 6.37
N PRO A 84 -20.79 8.13 7.26
CA PRO A 84 -20.58 8.35 8.69
C PRO A 84 -19.59 7.35 9.30
N ASN A 85 -19.37 6.21 8.66
CA ASN A 85 -18.43 5.17 9.09
C ASN A 85 -16.96 5.63 9.10
N TRP A 86 -16.61 6.61 8.26
CA TRP A 86 -15.24 7.14 8.12
C TRP A 86 -15.22 8.68 8.03
N ALA A 87 -16.23 9.32 8.62
CA ALA A 87 -16.38 10.78 8.59
C ALA A 87 -15.30 11.52 9.40
N LYS A 88 -14.52 10.82 10.24
CA LYS A 88 -13.44 11.44 11.03
C LYS A 88 -12.13 11.47 10.25
N GLU A 89 -11.96 10.52 9.34
CA GLU A 89 -10.77 10.31 8.51
C GLU A 89 -10.87 11.06 7.16
N ALA A 90 -12.11 11.26 6.68
CA ALA A 90 -12.44 11.96 5.43
C ALA A 90 -12.28 13.49 5.47
#